data_AF-A0A661H8Y1-F1
#
_entry.id   AF-A0A661H8Y1-F1
#
_cell.length_a   1.000
_cell.length_b   1.000
_cell.length_c   1.000
_cell.angle_alpha   90.00
_cell.angle_beta   90.00
_cell.angle_gamma   90.00
#
_symmetry.space_group_name_H-M   'P 1'
#
loop_
_entity.id
_entity.type
_entity.pdbx_description
1 polymer ?
#
loop_
_entity_poly.entity_id
_entity_poly.type
_entity_poly.pdbx_seq_one_letter_code
_entity_poly.pdbx_strand_id
1 'polypeptide(L)'
;MQLNFEYLPASGGAQQELVLLHGWGSNREIWRSLLAPLRPWANITLVDLPGCAPGCDLDVQPQLAQVLAAILDCSPTKAVYLGWSLGGQLAVELAARHPERVAAVITLCSNPRFVATTDWPGMDASRFSAFRAAVMTDPGGALRRFDSLQTAGARQPRRLLRQLPRQGRERASLQLLAGLQWLATLDQRIRLPALTQPQLHLLAEHDGLLPAGLERSLNALLLNTPSARVQVLAAASHVAPLDAPDTVAREIRLFLADAGLLNKSSSPTQTLAKRDVADSFSRAASLYDSVAKLQRDVGAQLLTSLDQLQIVPTTLLDLGCGTGYFYPDLRRLYPGARYLGLDLAQGMVEFARGRVAGEGDWLVGDAEALPLAANSVDLVFSSLAVQWCYRPEHLFAELSRVLRPGGCCVFTSLGPDTLCELRTAWAAVDSHQHVNNFIPASDLASAARRVPGIQLELDNGLFRMEYQRVRDLLSELKTLGAHNMNRDRPAGLTSRRAMQGMLQAYETWREDGVLPATYDVIFGVLEKA
;
A
#
# COMPACT_ATOMS: atom_id res chain seq x y z
N MET A 1 9.74 34.77 3.27
CA MET A 1 8.68 34.33 2.34
C MET A 1 7.95 33.19 3.02
N GLN A 2 6.62 33.19 3.08
CA GLN A 2 5.85 32.10 3.68
C GLN A 2 5.20 31.29 2.56
N LEU A 3 5.34 29.97 2.59
CA LEU A 3 4.68 29.08 1.64
C LEU A 3 3.39 28.54 2.24
N ASN A 4 2.38 28.35 1.40
CA ASN A 4 1.21 27.58 1.78
C ASN A 4 1.60 26.09 1.75
N PHE A 5 1.24 25.35 2.79
CA PHE A 5 1.48 23.91 2.87
C PHE A 5 0.31 23.22 3.58
N GLU A 6 0.25 21.90 3.49
CA GLU A 6 -0.73 21.06 4.19
C GLU A 6 0.00 19.88 4.79
N TYR A 7 -0.12 19.75 6.11
CA TYR A 7 0.39 18.61 6.84
C TYR A 7 -0.71 17.58 7.02
N LEU A 8 -0.43 16.36 6.58
CA LEU A 8 -1.33 15.23 6.61
C LEU A 8 -0.67 14.13 7.46
N PRO A 9 -1.13 13.92 8.71
CA PRO A 9 -0.59 12.85 9.52
C PRO A 9 -0.90 11.49 8.87
N ALA A 10 -0.02 10.53 9.14
CA ALA A 10 -0.22 9.15 8.76
C ALA A 10 -1.57 8.66 9.29
N SER A 11 -2.29 7.88 8.48
CA SER A 11 -3.52 7.21 8.91
C SER A 11 -3.23 5.95 9.73
N GLY A 12 -1.98 5.48 9.74
CA GLY A 12 -1.48 4.40 10.58
C GLY A 12 -0.27 4.86 11.39
N GLY A 13 0.63 3.93 11.74
CA GLY A 13 1.89 4.28 12.39
C GLY A 13 2.85 5.01 11.45
N ALA A 14 3.12 6.29 11.72
CA ALA A 14 4.08 7.07 10.96
C ALA A 14 5.50 6.52 11.17
N GLN A 15 6.15 6.13 10.08
CA GLN A 15 7.53 5.66 10.06
C GLN A 15 8.48 6.67 9.43
N GLN A 16 7.95 7.54 8.58
CA GLN A 16 8.73 8.56 7.87
C GLN A 16 7.95 9.86 7.69
N GLU A 17 8.73 10.93 7.54
CA GLU A 17 8.27 12.26 7.14
C GLU A 17 8.55 12.46 5.65
N LEU A 18 7.52 12.73 4.85
CA LEU A 18 7.65 12.97 3.41
C LEU A 18 7.26 14.42 3.09
N VAL A 19 8.12 15.12 2.36
CA VAL A 19 7.84 16.46 1.82
C VAL A 19 7.70 16.36 0.31
N LEU A 20 6.55 16.76 -0.22
CA LEU A 20 6.19 16.59 -1.63
C LEU A 20 6.20 17.93 -2.37
N LEU A 21 7.07 18.03 -3.39
CA LEU A 21 7.33 19.24 -4.15
C LEU A 21 6.86 19.08 -5.60
N HIS A 22 5.79 19.79 -5.99
CA HIS A 22 5.19 19.65 -7.31
C HIS A 22 6.05 20.26 -8.45
N GLY A 23 5.69 19.95 -9.70
CA GLY A 23 6.34 20.46 -10.90
C GLY A 23 5.98 21.90 -11.24
N TRP A 24 6.69 22.49 -12.20
CA TRP A 24 6.45 23.86 -12.66
C TRP A 24 5.02 24.02 -13.17
N GLY A 25 4.37 25.12 -12.80
CA GLY A 25 3.01 25.40 -13.22
C GLY A 25 2.05 24.29 -12.80
N SER A 26 2.25 23.68 -11.63
CA SER A 26 1.32 22.74 -10.97
C SER A 26 0.86 23.28 -9.60
N ASN A 27 0.34 22.47 -8.68
CA ASN A 27 0.20 22.79 -7.26
C ASN A 27 0.13 21.49 -6.44
N ARG A 28 -0.04 21.58 -5.11
CA ARG A 28 -0.10 20.43 -4.20
C ARG A 28 -1.13 19.36 -4.56
N GLU A 29 -2.21 19.72 -5.26
CA GLU A 29 -3.31 18.80 -5.59
C GLU A 29 -2.88 17.67 -6.53
N ILE A 30 -1.76 17.83 -7.24
CA ILE A 30 -1.21 16.76 -8.07
C ILE A 30 -0.89 15.48 -7.26
N TRP A 31 -0.66 15.63 -5.95
CA TRP A 31 -0.27 14.56 -5.05
C TRP A 31 -1.43 13.78 -4.45
N ARG A 32 -2.68 14.21 -4.66
CA ARG A 32 -3.85 13.61 -3.98
C ARG A 32 -3.98 12.11 -4.22
N SER A 33 -3.70 11.65 -5.44
CA SER A 33 -3.73 10.23 -5.80
C SER A 33 -2.68 9.39 -5.07
N LEU A 34 -1.60 10.00 -4.60
CA LEU A 34 -0.52 9.33 -3.85
C LEU A 34 -0.80 9.27 -2.34
N LEU A 35 -1.78 10.02 -1.82
CA LEU A 35 -2.08 10.03 -0.39
C LEU A 35 -2.57 8.67 0.11
N ALA A 36 -3.46 8.01 -0.63
CA ALA A 36 -4.02 6.72 -0.23
C ALA A 36 -2.95 5.64 -0.02
N PRO A 37 -1.96 5.45 -0.92
CA PRO A 37 -0.89 4.46 -0.71
C PRO A 37 0.27 4.92 0.20
N LEU A 38 0.47 6.23 0.42
CA LEU A 38 1.58 6.73 1.27
C LEU A 38 1.17 6.98 2.74
N ARG A 39 -0.01 7.55 2.99
CA ARG A 39 -0.48 7.90 4.36
C ARG A 39 -0.59 6.73 5.34
N PRO A 40 -0.73 5.45 4.95
CA PRO A 40 -0.73 4.36 5.93
C PRO A 40 0.56 4.27 6.77
N TRP A 41 1.69 4.82 6.29
CA TRP A 41 3.00 4.66 6.93
C TRP A 41 3.82 5.96 6.99
N ALA A 42 3.34 7.05 6.43
CA ALA A 42 4.08 8.30 6.33
C ALA A 42 3.23 9.52 6.70
N ASN A 43 3.83 10.42 7.46
CA ASN A 43 3.37 11.79 7.57
C ASN A 43 3.76 12.53 6.28
N ILE A 44 2.85 13.34 5.74
CA ILE A 44 3.03 13.98 4.44
C ILE A 44 2.86 15.49 4.58
N THR A 45 3.87 16.23 4.16
CA THR A 45 3.82 17.68 3.98
C THR A 45 3.70 17.98 2.49
N LEU A 46 2.54 18.44 2.05
CA LEU A 46 2.35 18.92 0.69
C LEU A 46 2.67 20.41 0.63
N VAL A 47 3.57 20.83 -0.24
CA VAL A 47 4.02 22.23 -0.33
C VAL A 47 3.57 22.84 -1.65
N ASP A 48 3.00 24.04 -1.59
CA ASP A 48 2.78 24.85 -2.78
C ASP A 48 3.99 25.76 -3.03
N LEU A 49 4.55 25.65 -4.24
CA LEU A 49 5.65 26.49 -4.70
C LEU A 49 5.12 27.86 -5.18
N PRO A 50 5.94 28.92 -5.10
CA PRO A 50 5.54 30.26 -5.54
C PRO A 50 5.06 30.30 -7.00
N GLY A 51 4.04 31.11 -7.29
CA GLY A 51 3.51 31.34 -8.64
C GLY A 51 2.71 30.21 -9.27
N CYS A 52 2.47 29.15 -8.49
CA CYS A 52 1.85 27.92 -8.96
C CYS A 52 0.54 27.61 -8.22
N ALA A 53 0.34 28.18 -7.02
CA ALA A 53 -0.81 27.95 -6.17
C ALA A 53 -1.53 29.23 -5.74
N PRO A 54 -2.86 29.18 -5.50
CA PRO A 54 -3.63 30.32 -5.04
C PRO A 54 -3.09 30.92 -3.73
N GLY A 55 -2.97 32.25 -3.66
CA GLY A 55 -2.62 32.97 -2.44
C GLY A 55 -1.12 33.05 -2.10
N CYS A 56 -0.24 32.58 -2.99
CA CYS A 56 1.22 32.69 -2.86
C CYS A 56 1.84 33.78 -3.77
N ASP A 57 1.01 34.68 -4.32
CA ASP A 57 1.46 35.71 -5.27
C ASP A 57 2.10 36.88 -4.53
N LEU A 58 3.36 37.17 -4.88
CA LEU A 58 4.06 38.40 -4.51
C LEU A 58 4.40 39.16 -5.80
N ASP A 59 4.64 40.46 -5.76
CA ASP A 59 5.12 41.19 -6.95
C ASP A 59 6.66 41.18 -7.05
N VAL A 60 7.30 40.09 -6.62
CA VAL A 60 8.76 39.97 -6.57
C VAL A 60 9.22 38.61 -7.08
N GLN A 61 10.22 38.61 -7.95
CA GLN A 61 10.86 37.39 -8.41
C GLN A 61 11.61 36.70 -7.25
N PRO A 62 11.22 35.48 -6.83
CA PRO A 62 11.86 34.81 -5.71
C PRO A 62 13.25 34.34 -6.08
N GLN A 63 14.20 34.46 -5.15
CA GLN A 63 15.50 33.81 -5.30
C GLN A 63 15.42 32.34 -4.92
N LEU A 64 16.18 31.48 -5.60
CA LEU A 64 16.18 30.04 -5.31
C LEU A 64 16.45 29.76 -3.83
N ALA A 65 17.48 30.39 -3.23
CA ALA A 65 17.84 30.18 -1.83
C ALA A 65 16.69 30.54 -0.86
N GLN A 66 15.91 31.57 -1.17
CA GLN A 66 14.75 31.97 -0.36
C GLN A 66 13.63 30.92 -0.44
N VAL A 67 13.43 30.32 -1.61
CA VAL A 67 12.44 29.24 -1.79
C VAL A 67 12.88 27.97 -1.05
N LEU A 68 14.15 27.59 -1.15
CA LEU A 68 14.67 26.43 -0.43
C LEU A 68 14.55 26.62 1.09
N ALA A 69 14.88 27.80 1.61
CA ALA A 69 14.71 28.13 3.03
C ALA A 69 13.22 28.05 3.45
N ALA A 70 12.31 28.63 2.66
CA ALA A 70 10.88 28.59 2.98
C ALA A 70 10.28 27.17 2.93
N ILE A 71 10.78 26.29 2.05
CA ILE A 71 10.42 24.86 2.06
C ILE A 71 10.87 24.22 3.37
N LEU A 72 12.10 24.50 3.83
CA LEU A 72 12.63 23.96 5.08
C LEU A 72 11.89 24.47 6.32
N ASP A 73 11.39 25.71 6.29
CA ASP A 73 10.64 26.34 7.38
C ASP A 73 9.28 25.65 7.61
N CYS A 74 8.64 25.13 6.55
CA CYS A 74 7.39 24.38 6.66
C CYS A 74 7.58 22.85 6.69
N SER A 75 8.82 22.37 6.68
CA SER A 75 9.14 20.94 6.67
C SER A 75 9.59 20.44 8.05
N PRO A 76 9.40 19.15 8.36
CA PRO A 76 9.96 18.53 9.56
C PRO A 76 11.47 18.70 9.67
N THR A 77 12.02 18.45 10.87
CA THR A 77 13.46 18.58 11.14
C THR A 77 14.31 17.73 10.19
N LYS A 78 13.85 16.53 9.84
CA LYS A 78 14.49 15.70 8.82
C LYS A 78 13.42 14.90 8.08
N ALA A 79 13.46 14.90 6.74
CA ALA A 79 12.43 14.28 5.92
C ALA A 79 12.97 13.70 4.62
N VAL A 80 12.20 12.81 3.99
CA VAL A 80 12.38 12.36 2.62
C VAL A 80 11.74 13.39 1.68
N TYR A 81 12.49 13.90 0.70
CA TYR A 81 11.98 14.87 -0.26
C TYR A 81 11.63 14.19 -1.57
N LEU A 82 10.33 14.13 -1.88
CA LEU A 82 9.80 13.65 -3.15
C LEU A 82 9.46 14.85 -4.03
N GLY A 83 10.19 15.00 -5.13
CA GLY A 83 9.98 16.08 -6.07
C GLY A 83 9.59 15.58 -7.45
N TRP A 84 8.54 16.15 -8.03
CA TRP A 84 8.12 15.88 -9.40
C TRP A 84 8.55 17.00 -10.35
N SER A 85 9.17 16.66 -11.49
CA SER A 85 9.65 17.63 -12.48
C SER A 85 10.54 18.71 -11.83
N LEU A 86 10.24 20.01 -11.95
CA LEU A 86 10.98 21.09 -11.24
C LEU A 86 11.12 20.81 -9.73
N GLY A 87 10.09 20.28 -9.06
CA GLY A 87 10.18 19.94 -7.64
C GLY A 87 11.26 18.90 -7.35
N GLY A 88 11.55 18.00 -8.31
CA GLY A 88 12.68 17.06 -8.24
C GLY A 88 14.02 17.77 -8.27
N GLN A 89 14.17 18.80 -9.11
CA GLN A 89 15.36 19.65 -9.08
C GLN A 89 15.49 20.38 -7.73
N LEU A 90 14.41 20.89 -7.16
CA LEU A 90 14.46 21.53 -5.85
C LEU A 90 14.84 20.56 -4.72
N ALA A 91 14.35 19.32 -4.75
CA ALA A 91 14.70 18.28 -3.78
C ALA A 91 16.23 17.99 -3.77
N VAL A 92 16.85 17.95 -4.95
CA VAL A 92 18.30 17.78 -5.09
C VAL A 92 19.07 18.99 -4.54
N GLU A 93 18.60 20.21 -4.81
CA GLU A 93 19.23 21.42 -4.25
C GLU A 93 19.11 21.48 -2.72
N LEU A 94 18.00 21.02 -2.14
CA LEU A 94 17.84 20.90 -0.68
C LEU A 94 18.86 19.92 -0.10
N ALA A 95 18.99 18.73 -0.68
CA ALA A 95 19.93 17.72 -0.20
C ALA A 95 21.39 18.16 -0.30
N ALA A 96 21.73 18.90 -1.36
CA ALA A 96 23.09 19.39 -1.58
C ALA A 96 23.48 20.53 -0.63
N ARG A 97 22.51 21.36 -0.21
CA ARG A 97 22.76 22.56 0.62
C ARG A 97 22.48 22.34 2.10
N HIS A 98 21.58 21.43 2.43
CA HIS A 98 21.09 21.16 3.78
C HIS A 98 21.04 19.64 4.03
N PRO A 99 22.18 18.94 3.92
CA PRO A 99 22.21 17.49 3.98
C PRO A 99 21.67 16.92 5.30
N GLU A 100 21.79 17.66 6.39
CA GLU A 100 21.27 17.33 7.72
C GLU A 100 19.73 17.27 7.78
N ARG A 101 19.05 18.03 6.92
CA ARG A 101 17.58 18.11 6.85
C ARG A 101 16.95 17.06 5.93
N VAL A 102 17.77 16.34 5.16
CA VAL A 102 17.30 15.39 4.14
C VAL A 102 17.67 13.97 4.50
N ALA A 103 16.68 13.10 4.66
CA ALA A 103 16.85 11.66 4.90
C ALA A 103 17.13 10.90 3.59
N ALA A 104 16.40 11.22 2.53
CA ALA A 104 16.57 10.68 1.18
C ALA A 104 15.98 11.64 0.14
N VAL A 105 16.43 11.51 -1.11
CA VAL A 105 15.94 12.27 -2.26
C VAL A 105 15.21 11.35 -3.22
N ILE A 106 14.01 11.74 -3.64
CA ILE A 106 13.27 11.02 -4.66
C ILE A 106 12.88 12.00 -5.75
N THR A 107 13.32 11.77 -6.98
CA THR A 107 12.92 12.58 -8.13
C THR A 107 12.00 11.78 -9.04
N LEU A 108 10.86 12.34 -9.39
CA LEU A 108 9.87 11.73 -10.28
C LEU A 108 9.75 12.56 -11.55
N CYS A 109 9.95 11.95 -12.72
CA CYS A 109 9.91 12.62 -14.02
C CYS A 109 10.69 13.96 -14.01
N SER A 110 11.90 13.94 -13.44
CA SER A 110 12.78 15.11 -13.33
C SER A 110 14.07 14.88 -14.12
N ASN A 111 14.59 15.95 -14.72
CA ASN A 111 15.86 15.95 -15.43
C ASN A 111 16.86 16.85 -14.69
N PRO A 112 18.04 16.36 -14.28
CA PRO A 112 19.06 17.18 -13.58
C PRO A 112 19.56 18.35 -14.42
N ARG A 113 19.37 18.30 -15.73
CA ARG A 113 19.61 19.40 -16.66
C ARG A 113 18.50 19.42 -17.72
N PHE A 114 17.45 20.22 -17.45
CA PHE A 114 16.22 20.16 -18.23
C PHE A 114 16.39 20.61 -19.69
N VAL A 115 17.13 21.69 -19.95
CA VAL A 115 17.44 22.15 -21.30
C VAL A 115 18.67 21.39 -21.83
N ALA A 116 18.54 20.84 -23.04
CA ALA A 116 19.58 20.05 -23.68
C ALA A 116 20.90 20.83 -23.81
N THR A 117 22.00 20.12 -23.63
CA THR A 117 23.36 20.56 -23.97
C THR A 117 23.96 19.57 -24.97
N THR A 118 25.15 19.88 -25.49
CA THR A 118 25.85 18.99 -26.44
C THR A 118 26.11 17.60 -25.88
N ASP A 119 26.24 17.49 -24.55
CA ASP A 119 26.63 16.30 -23.80
C ASP A 119 25.51 15.74 -22.90
N TRP A 120 24.32 16.34 -22.91
CA TRP A 120 23.21 15.90 -22.05
C TRP A 120 21.85 15.97 -22.74
N PRO A 121 21.05 14.88 -22.70
CA PRO A 121 19.72 14.87 -23.28
C PRO A 121 18.76 15.73 -22.45
N GLY A 122 18.10 16.68 -23.10
CA GLY A 122 17.07 17.53 -22.49
C GLY A 122 16.07 18.07 -23.51
N MET A 123 15.26 19.03 -23.08
CA MET A 123 14.38 19.80 -23.94
C MET A 123 15.20 20.69 -24.87
N ASP A 124 14.84 20.72 -26.15
CA ASP A 124 15.46 21.59 -27.12
C ASP A 124 15.41 23.07 -26.67
N ALA A 125 16.57 23.75 -26.72
CA ALA A 125 16.72 25.10 -26.20
C ALA A 125 15.87 26.14 -26.95
N SER A 126 15.66 25.94 -28.26
CA SER A 126 14.82 26.84 -29.07
C SER A 126 13.34 26.66 -28.72
N ARG A 127 12.88 25.42 -28.57
CA ARG A 127 11.52 25.08 -28.12
C ARG A 127 11.25 25.61 -26.72
N PHE A 128 12.21 25.46 -25.80
CA PHE A 128 12.09 25.99 -24.45
C PHE A 128 12.01 27.52 -24.45
N SER A 129 12.88 28.19 -25.20
CA SER A 129 12.88 29.66 -25.31
C SER A 129 11.58 30.19 -25.91
N ALA A 130 11.06 29.54 -26.95
CA ALA A 130 9.77 29.87 -27.55
C ALA A 130 8.61 29.67 -26.56
N PHE A 131 8.63 28.57 -25.78
CA PHE A 131 7.64 28.34 -24.74
C PHE A 131 7.69 29.41 -23.65
N ARG A 132 8.88 29.78 -23.17
CA ARG A 132 9.05 30.85 -22.18
C ARG A 132 8.54 32.20 -22.71
N ALA A 133 8.82 32.53 -23.97
CA ALA A 133 8.27 33.71 -24.63
C ALA A 133 6.74 33.68 -24.69
N ALA A 134 6.16 32.52 -25.04
CA ALA A 134 4.71 32.33 -25.08
C ALA A 134 4.05 32.48 -23.69
N VAL A 135 4.72 32.06 -22.62
CA VAL A 135 4.20 32.27 -21.25
C VAL A 135 4.17 33.76 -20.89
N MET A 136 5.14 34.55 -21.36
CA MET A 136 5.14 36.01 -21.12
C MET A 136 4.04 36.74 -21.91
N THR A 137 3.67 36.26 -23.10
CA THR A 137 2.72 36.93 -24.00
C THR A 137 1.28 36.42 -23.87
N ASP A 138 1.08 35.10 -23.75
CA ASP A 138 -0.21 34.42 -23.57
C ASP A 138 -0.06 33.27 -22.55
N PRO A 139 -0.01 33.59 -21.24
CA PRO A 139 0.21 32.60 -20.18
C PRO A 139 -0.86 31.50 -20.20
N GLY A 140 -2.13 31.88 -20.37
CA GLY A 140 -3.25 30.94 -20.36
C GLY A 140 -3.20 29.96 -21.52
N GLY A 141 -2.92 30.41 -22.74
CA GLY A 141 -2.77 29.52 -23.89
C GLY A 141 -1.50 28.66 -23.81
N ALA A 142 -0.39 29.22 -23.33
CA ALA A 142 0.84 28.47 -23.12
C ALA A 142 0.65 27.32 -22.11
N LEU A 143 0.00 27.59 -20.98
CA LEU A 143 -0.25 26.58 -19.94
C LEU A 143 -1.24 25.50 -20.40
N ARG A 144 -2.28 25.83 -21.19
CA ARG A 144 -3.15 24.81 -21.81
C ARG A 144 -2.40 23.87 -22.76
N ARG A 145 -1.46 24.41 -23.55
CA ARG A 145 -0.59 23.59 -24.41
C ARG A 145 0.34 22.72 -23.58
N PHE A 146 0.90 23.27 -22.50
CA PHE A 146 1.76 22.54 -21.57
C PHE A 146 1.02 21.39 -20.89
N ASP A 147 -0.19 21.60 -20.36
CA ASP A 147 -1.04 20.54 -19.80
C ASP A 147 -1.29 19.39 -20.80
N SER A 148 -1.46 19.73 -22.08
CA SER A 148 -1.63 18.73 -23.14
C SER A 148 -0.36 17.93 -23.37
N LEU A 149 0.82 18.58 -23.32
CA LEU A 149 2.12 17.90 -23.43
C LEU A 149 2.40 16.99 -22.24
N GLN A 150 2.09 17.45 -21.03
CA GLN A 150 2.27 16.68 -19.79
C GLN A 150 1.51 15.33 -19.82
N THR A 151 0.37 15.28 -20.50
CA THR A 151 -0.49 14.09 -20.58
C THR A 151 -0.30 13.28 -21.85
N ALA A 152 0.50 13.75 -22.82
CA ALA A 152 0.51 13.23 -24.19
C ALA A 152 0.84 11.73 -24.31
N GLY A 153 1.75 11.21 -23.47
CA GLY A 153 2.13 9.79 -23.48
C GLY A 153 1.28 8.89 -22.58
N ALA A 154 0.28 9.44 -21.88
CA ALA A 154 -0.56 8.65 -20.99
C ALA A 154 -1.54 7.76 -21.77
N ARG A 155 -1.98 6.66 -21.16
CA ARG A 155 -3.02 5.77 -21.74
C ARG A 155 -4.37 6.47 -21.89
N GLN A 156 -4.71 7.37 -20.95
CA GLN A 156 -5.99 8.09 -20.92
C GLN A 156 -5.77 9.61 -20.83
N PRO A 157 -5.17 10.24 -21.87
CA PRO A 157 -4.67 11.61 -21.78
C PRO A 157 -5.79 12.62 -21.50
N ARG A 158 -6.97 12.45 -22.12
CA ARG A 158 -8.14 13.33 -21.90
C ARG A 158 -8.69 13.26 -20.48
N ARG A 159 -8.60 12.10 -19.82
CA ARG A 159 -9.06 11.93 -18.43
C ARG A 159 -8.10 12.63 -17.48
N LEU A 160 -6.81 12.37 -17.62
CA LEU A 160 -5.77 12.98 -16.77
C LEU A 160 -5.70 14.50 -16.98
N LEU A 161 -5.90 14.97 -18.21
CA LEU A 161 -5.97 16.40 -18.52
C LEU A 161 -7.07 17.12 -17.72
N ARG A 162 -8.19 16.45 -17.40
CA ARG A 162 -9.26 17.01 -16.55
C ARG A 162 -8.93 16.97 -15.06
N GLN A 163 -7.98 16.13 -14.65
CA GLN A 163 -7.56 15.97 -13.25
C GLN A 163 -6.35 16.84 -12.91
N LEU A 164 -5.66 17.40 -13.90
CA LEU A 164 -4.59 18.34 -13.65
C LEU A 164 -5.15 19.53 -12.86
N PRO A 165 -4.50 19.92 -11.74
CA PRO A 165 -4.86 21.16 -11.09
C PRO A 165 -4.64 22.31 -12.06
N ARG A 166 -5.50 23.33 -12.05
CA ARG A 166 -5.37 24.51 -12.95
C ARG A 166 -5.60 25.85 -12.24
N GLN A 167 -5.94 25.82 -10.96
CA GLN A 167 -6.27 27.01 -10.20
C GLN A 167 -5.06 27.93 -10.04
N GLY A 168 -5.26 29.25 -10.12
CA GLY A 168 -4.24 30.26 -9.86
C GLY A 168 -3.23 30.49 -10.99
N ARG A 169 -3.45 29.93 -12.19
CA ARG A 169 -2.48 29.94 -13.31
C ARG A 169 -2.81 30.93 -14.43
N GLU A 170 -3.74 31.84 -14.19
CA GLU A 170 -4.30 32.70 -15.23
C GLU A 170 -3.43 33.93 -15.56
N ARG A 171 -2.31 34.14 -14.86
CA ARG A 171 -1.38 35.26 -15.06
C ARG A 171 0.07 34.79 -15.04
N ALA A 172 0.93 35.39 -15.88
CA ALA A 172 2.37 35.18 -15.78
C ALA A 172 2.94 36.01 -14.63
N SER A 173 2.91 35.45 -13.43
CA SER A 173 3.56 36.06 -12.27
C SER A 173 5.09 35.94 -12.38
N LEU A 174 5.81 36.86 -11.73
CA LEU A 174 7.28 36.82 -11.68
C LEU A 174 7.78 35.52 -11.03
N GLN A 175 7.00 34.92 -10.13
CA GLN A 175 7.27 33.61 -9.54
C GLN A 175 7.18 32.48 -10.57
N LEU A 176 6.13 32.47 -11.39
CA LEU A 176 5.96 31.46 -12.44
C LEU A 176 7.13 31.52 -13.43
N LEU A 177 7.56 32.73 -13.80
CA LEU A 177 8.73 32.93 -14.67
C LEU A 177 10.05 32.54 -13.98
N ALA A 178 10.19 32.72 -12.67
CA ALA A 178 11.37 32.28 -11.91
C ALA A 178 11.56 30.75 -12.01
N GLY A 179 10.46 29.97 -11.93
CA GLY A 179 10.52 28.53 -12.10
C GLY A 179 11.00 28.08 -13.48
N LEU A 180 10.58 28.77 -14.56
CA LEU A 180 11.14 28.55 -15.90
C LEU A 180 12.61 28.93 -15.96
N GLN A 181 13.00 30.03 -15.32
CA GLN A 181 14.40 30.43 -15.27
C GLN A 181 15.25 29.34 -14.58
N TRP A 182 14.76 28.74 -13.48
CA TRP A 182 15.45 27.63 -12.82
C TRP A 182 15.55 26.38 -13.70
N LEU A 183 14.46 25.98 -14.38
CA LEU A 183 14.52 24.88 -15.36
C LEU A 183 15.57 25.15 -16.46
N ALA A 184 15.73 26.41 -16.88
CA ALA A 184 16.71 26.79 -17.89
C ALA A 184 18.16 26.70 -17.39
N THR A 185 18.40 27.01 -16.11
CA THR A 185 19.76 27.24 -15.59
C THR A 185 20.29 26.20 -14.63
N LEU A 186 19.43 25.49 -13.89
CA LEU A 186 19.88 24.46 -12.95
C LEU A 186 20.61 23.34 -13.71
N ASP A 187 21.73 22.92 -13.13
CA ASP A 187 22.53 21.80 -13.59
C ASP A 187 23.01 21.02 -12.38
N GLN A 188 22.45 19.82 -12.22
CA GLN A 188 22.66 18.97 -11.06
C GLN A 188 23.58 17.80 -11.36
N ARG A 189 24.17 17.76 -12.55
CA ARG A 189 25.04 16.65 -12.96
C ARG A 189 26.27 16.51 -12.07
N ILE A 190 26.78 17.62 -11.51
CA ILE A 190 27.86 17.60 -10.52
C ILE A 190 27.33 17.27 -9.12
N ARG A 191 26.10 17.69 -8.79
CA ARG A 191 25.53 17.53 -7.45
C ARG A 191 25.09 16.10 -7.16
N LEU A 192 24.42 15.46 -8.11
CA LEU A 192 23.83 14.13 -7.92
C LEU A 192 24.88 13.07 -7.47
N PRO A 193 26.06 12.95 -8.11
CA PRO A 193 27.08 12.00 -7.64
C PRO A 193 27.69 12.37 -6.29
N ALA A 194 27.60 13.64 -5.88
CA ALA A 194 28.17 14.15 -4.64
C ALA A 194 27.23 14.05 -3.42
N LEU A 195 25.96 13.71 -3.63
CA LEU A 195 25.01 13.53 -2.52
C LEU A 195 25.34 12.25 -1.72
N THR A 196 25.28 12.36 -0.39
CA THR A 196 25.53 11.26 0.54
C THR A 196 24.25 10.52 0.93
N GLN A 197 23.10 11.16 0.77
CA GLN A 197 21.80 10.57 1.06
C GLN A 197 21.43 9.50 0.02
N PRO A 198 20.61 8.51 0.39
CA PRO A 198 19.95 7.63 -0.57
C PRO A 198 19.17 8.44 -1.62
N GLN A 199 19.23 8.02 -2.88
CA GLN A 199 18.58 8.68 -4.01
C GLN A 199 17.78 7.67 -4.85
N LEU A 200 16.54 8.03 -5.17
CA LEU A 200 15.71 7.30 -6.13
C LEU A 200 15.29 8.23 -7.26
N HIS A 201 15.58 7.84 -8.51
CA HIS A 201 15.22 8.59 -9.70
C HIS A 201 14.24 7.78 -10.54
N LEU A 202 12.97 8.14 -10.45
CA LEU A 202 11.86 7.53 -11.20
C LEU A 202 11.61 8.31 -12.49
N LEU A 203 11.83 7.67 -13.63
CA LEU A 203 11.46 8.15 -14.96
C LEU A 203 10.19 7.44 -15.42
N ALA A 204 9.55 7.96 -16.46
CA ALA A 204 8.34 7.37 -17.03
C ALA A 204 8.61 6.89 -18.47
N GLU A 205 8.17 5.67 -18.80
CA GLU A 205 8.41 5.07 -20.13
C GLU A 205 7.81 5.90 -21.27
N HIS A 206 6.64 6.48 -21.04
CA HIS A 206 5.93 7.31 -22.01
C HIS A 206 5.93 8.79 -21.57
N ASP A 207 7.06 9.27 -21.06
CA ASP A 207 7.22 10.68 -20.73
C ASP A 207 7.21 11.53 -22.01
N GLY A 208 6.23 12.44 -22.13
CA GLY A 208 6.08 13.33 -23.30
C GLY A 208 6.97 14.57 -23.25
N LEU A 209 7.65 14.82 -22.12
CA LEU A 209 8.47 16.01 -21.88
C LEU A 209 9.95 15.68 -21.72
N LEU A 210 10.27 14.51 -21.16
CA LEU A 210 11.64 14.05 -21.01
C LEU A 210 12.10 13.20 -22.20
N PRO A 211 13.35 13.32 -22.64
CA PRO A 211 13.86 12.56 -23.78
C PRO A 211 14.13 11.09 -23.43
N ALA A 212 13.86 10.17 -24.36
CA ALA A 212 14.04 8.71 -24.19
C ALA A 212 15.48 8.29 -23.81
N GLY A 213 16.50 9.09 -24.14
CA GLY A 213 17.90 8.82 -23.79
C GLY A 213 18.29 9.19 -22.34
N LEU A 214 17.42 9.85 -21.59
CA LEU A 214 17.74 10.37 -20.26
C LEU A 214 18.12 9.28 -19.27
N GLU A 215 17.42 8.14 -19.28
CA GLU A 215 17.71 7.01 -18.39
C GLU A 215 19.16 6.54 -18.54
N ARG A 216 19.62 6.36 -19.78
CA ARG A 216 20.99 5.90 -20.06
C ARG A 216 22.02 6.92 -19.56
N SER A 217 21.80 8.21 -19.84
CA SER A 217 22.70 9.28 -19.38
C SER A 217 22.71 9.40 -17.85
N LEU A 218 21.57 9.21 -17.19
CA LEU A 218 21.46 9.27 -15.73
C LEU A 218 22.13 8.07 -15.05
N ASN A 219 21.95 6.85 -15.59
CA ASN A 219 22.67 5.67 -15.14
C ASN A 219 24.19 5.82 -15.31
N ALA A 220 24.64 6.37 -16.45
CA ALA A 220 26.07 6.63 -16.67
C ALA A 220 26.63 7.67 -15.69
N LEU A 221 25.86 8.72 -15.39
CA LEU A 221 26.23 9.76 -14.43
C LEU A 221 26.39 9.21 -13.00
N LEU A 222 25.52 8.26 -12.62
CA LEU A 222 25.41 7.72 -11.26
C LEU A 222 26.10 6.36 -11.09
N LEU A 223 26.89 5.91 -12.07
CA LEU A 223 27.51 4.58 -12.09
C LEU A 223 28.32 4.27 -10.81
N ASN A 224 28.96 5.29 -10.23
CA ASN A 224 29.79 5.17 -9.02
C ASN A 224 29.10 5.70 -7.76
N THR A 225 27.78 5.83 -7.77
CA THR A 225 26.98 6.36 -6.66
C THR A 225 26.08 5.25 -6.13
N PRO A 226 26.56 4.37 -5.22
CA PRO A 226 25.81 3.20 -4.75
C PRO A 226 24.55 3.57 -3.96
N SER A 227 24.47 4.81 -3.46
CA SER A 227 23.29 5.35 -2.80
C SER A 227 22.17 5.70 -3.79
N ALA A 228 22.42 5.69 -5.11
CA ALA A 228 21.46 6.10 -6.12
C ALA A 228 20.89 4.93 -6.92
N ARG A 229 19.57 4.98 -7.17
CA ARG A 229 18.83 4.03 -8.01
C ARG A 229 18.08 4.79 -9.09
N VAL A 230 18.26 4.40 -10.35
CA VAL A 230 17.48 4.93 -11.48
C VAL A 230 16.52 3.84 -11.94
N GLN A 231 15.26 4.19 -12.15
CA GLN A 231 14.24 3.25 -12.60
C GLN A 231 13.23 3.90 -13.53
N VAL A 232 12.80 3.15 -14.54
CA VAL A 232 11.72 3.55 -15.44
C VAL A 232 10.41 2.88 -15.02
N LEU A 233 9.38 3.68 -14.83
CA LEU A 233 8.02 3.24 -14.55
C LEU A 233 7.36 2.82 -15.87
N ALA A 234 7.12 1.51 -16.00
CA ALA A 234 6.44 0.95 -17.17
C ALA A 234 5.04 1.52 -17.33
N ALA A 235 4.66 1.82 -18.57
CA ALA A 235 3.36 2.37 -18.97
C ALA A 235 2.93 3.68 -18.27
N ALA A 236 3.84 4.38 -17.60
CA ALA A 236 3.58 5.68 -16.98
C ALA A 236 3.93 6.82 -17.95
N SER A 237 3.26 7.96 -17.77
CA SER A 237 3.56 9.22 -18.45
C SER A 237 4.21 10.26 -17.52
N HIS A 238 4.49 11.46 -18.03
CA HIS A 238 5.07 12.55 -17.23
C HIS A 238 4.24 12.88 -15.98
N VAL A 239 2.92 12.68 -16.05
CA VAL A 239 1.99 12.86 -14.93
C VAL A 239 1.84 11.59 -14.09
N ALA A 240 2.93 10.86 -13.89
CA ALA A 240 3.00 9.65 -13.05
C ALA A 240 2.36 9.80 -11.65
N PRO A 241 2.37 10.97 -10.96
CA PRO A 241 1.60 11.13 -9.72
C PRO A 241 0.10 10.81 -9.84
N LEU A 242 -0.50 11.04 -11.02
CA LEU A 242 -1.91 10.75 -11.31
C LEU A 242 -2.09 9.44 -12.09
N ASP A 243 -1.17 9.15 -13.01
CA ASP A 243 -1.26 8.04 -13.97
C ASP A 243 -0.86 6.69 -13.34
N ALA A 244 0.12 6.70 -12.43
CA ALA A 244 0.68 5.50 -11.82
C ALA A 244 0.95 5.66 -10.29
N PRO A 245 -0.01 6.16 -9.48
CA PRO A 245 0.21 6.47 -8.06
C PRO A 245 0.62 5.24 -7.23
N ASP A 246 -0.01 4.09 -7.45
CA ASP A 246 0.29 2.86 -6.72
C ASP A 246 1.71 2.36 -7.03
N THR A 247 2.12 2.40 -8.30
CA THR A 247 3.46 2.00 -8.73
C THR A 247 4.52 2.94 -8.14
N VAL A 248 4.30 4.25 -8.21
CA VAL A 248 5.20 5.25 -7.62
C VAL A 248 5.36 5.00 -6.11
N ALA A 249 4.25 4.83 -5.38
CA ALA A 249 4.29 4.58 -3.95
C ALA A 249 4.99 3.27 -3.58
N ARG A 250 4.80 2.20 -4.38
CA ARG A 250 5.49 0.93 -4.22
C ARG A 250 7.01 1.09 -4.35
N GLU A 251 7.48 1.76 -5.41
CA GLU A 251 8.93 1.96 -5.61
C GLU A 251 9.56 2.83 -4.52
N ILE A 252 8.87 3.89 -4.09
CA ILE A 252 9.30 4.70 -2.95
C ILE A 252 9.49 3.83 -1.71
N ARG A 253 8.50 2.98 -1.41
CA ARG A 253 8.55 2.14 -0.21
C ARG A 253 9.68 1.11 -0.27
N LEU A 254 9.83 0.42 -1.40
CA LEU A 254 10.91 -0.57 -1.59
C LEU A 254 12.27 0.09 -1.42
N PHE A 255 12.49 1.23 -2.06
CA PHE A 255 13.70 2.01 -1.93
C PHE A 255 13.99 2.44 -0.48
N LEU A 256 12.99 3.00 0.23
CA LEU A 256 13.20 3.43 1.61
C LEU A 256 13.44 2.24 2.55
N ALA A 257 12.83 1.09 2.31
CA ALA A 257 13.11 -0.13 3.06
C ALA A 257 14.55 -0.64 2.81
N ASP A 258 14.98 -0.67 1.55
CA ASP A 258 16.36 -1.05 1.18
C ASP A 258 17.40 -0.10 1.79
N ALA A 259 17.07 1.19 1.86
CA ALA A 259 17.90 2.21 2.49
C ALA A 259 17.90 2.17 4.03
N GLY A 260 17.14 1.25 4.65
CA GLY A 260 16.99 1.16 6.11
C GLY A 260 16.21 2.31 6.74
N LEU A 261 15.47 3.07 5.92
CA LEU A 261 14.62 4.19 6.34
C LEU A 261 13.18 3.74 6.62
N LEU A 262 12.83 2.48 6.40
CA LEU A 262 11.59 1.89 6.91
C LEU A 262 11.93 0.70 7.79
N ASN A 263 11.14 0.49 8.85
CA ASN A 263 11.30 -0.67 9.69
C ASN A 263 11.01 -1.93 8.85
N LYS A 264 12.00 -2.83 8.74
CA LYS A 264 11.86 -4.11 8.03
C LYS A 264 10.69 -4.96 8.56
N SER A 265 10.24 -4.69 9.79
CA SER A 265 9.05 -5.29 10.42
C SER A 265 7.72 -4.66 10.03
N SER A 266 7.68 -3.90 8.93
CA SER A 266 6.42 -3.40 8.39
C SER A 266 6.46 -3.47 6.87
N SER A 267 6.53 -4.69 6.37
CA SER A 267 5.82 -4.98 5.13
C SER A 267 4.41 -4.39 5.27
N PRO A 268 3.92 -3.56 4.33
CA PRO A 268 2.49 -3.36 4.31
C PRO A 268 1.94 -4.74 4.06
N THR A 269 1.10 -5.23 4.96
CA THR A 269 0.03 -6.13 4.55
C THR A 269 -0.61 -5.46 3.32
N GLN A 270 -0.21 -5.96 2.15
CA GLN A 270 -0.61 -5.49 0.86
C GLN A 270 -2.13 -5.48 0.92
N THR A 271 -2.76 -4.31 0.86
CA THR A 271 -4.19 -4.22 1.06
C THR A 271 -4.86 -4.94 -0.10
N LEU A 272 -5.10 -6.24 0.08
CA LEU A 272 -6.07 -7.01 -0.69
C LEU A 272 -7.34 -6.18 -0.65
N ALA A 273 -7.91 -5.88 -1.82
CA ALA A 273 -9.20 -5.21 -1.82
C ALA A 273 -10.16 -6.19 -1.14
N LYS A 274 -10.62 -5.86 0.07
CA LYS A 274 -11.53 -6.71 0.86
C LYS A 274 -12.72 -7.20 0.05
N ARG A 275 -13.13 -6.42 -0.94
CA ARG A 275 -14.12 -6.79 -1.96
C ARG A 275 -13.72 -8.03 -2.77
N ASP A 276 -12.49 -8.14 -3.25
CA ASP A 276 -12.04 -9.30 -4.02
C ASP A 276 -12.06 -10.57 -3.18
N VAL A 277 -11.68 -10.44 -1.89
CA VAL A 277 -11.77 -11.51 -0.89
C VAL A 277 -13.24 -11.92 -0.71
N ALA A 278 -14.12 -10.97 -0.42
CA ALA A 278 -15.56 -11.18 -0.25
C ALA A 278 -16.19 -11.87 -1.48
N ASP A 279 -15.85 -11.42 -2.69
CA ASP A 279 -16.35 -11.97 -3.94
C ASP A 279 -15.83 -13.40 -4.18
N SER A 280 -14.58 -13.68 -3.80
CA SER A 280 -13.97 -15.02 -3.89
C SER A 280 -14.69 -16.02 -2.99
N PHE A 281 -14.87 -15.68 -1.71
CA PHE A 281 -15.57 -16.53 -0.77
C PHE A 281 -17.07 -16.66 -1.09
N SER A 282 -17.73 -15.58 -1.55
CA SER A 282 -19.13 -15.63 -1.96
C SER A 282 -19.37 -16.67 -3.08
N ARG A 283 -18.44 -16.79 -4.03
CA ARG A 283 -18.52 -17.82 -5.09
C ARG A 283 -18.24 -19.24 -4.59
N ALA A 284 -17.46 -19.37 -3.52
CA ALA A 284 -17.06 -20.65 -2.95
C ALA A 284 -18.10 -21.27 -2.01
N ALA A 285 -19.06 -20.48 -1.51
CA ALA A 285 -19.96 -20.85 -0.41
C ALA A 285 -20.58 -22.25 -0.53
N SER A 286 -21.08 -22.64 -1.71
CA SER A 286 -21.74 -23.94 -1.93
C SER A 286 -20.80 -25.15 -1.93
N LEU A 287 -19.51 -24.95 -2.16
CA LEU A 287 -18.49 -26.01 -2.21
C LEU A 287 -17.54 -25.95 -1.02
N TYR A 288 -17.56 -24.85 -0.26
CA TYR A 288 -16.60 -24.54 0.79
C TYR A 288 -16.44 -25.70 1.79
N ASP A 289 -17.54 -26.15 2.38
CA ASP A 289 -17.50 -27.20 3.41
C ASP A 289 -16.97 -28.54 2.90
N SER A 290 -17.08 -28.83 1.60
CA SER A 290 -16.59 -30.09 1.04
C SER A 290 -15.06 -30.20 1.05
N VAL A 291 -14.36 -29.06 1.11
CA VAL A 291 -12.90 -28.96 0.99
C VAL A 291 -12.24 -28.29 2.20
N ALA A 292 -13.00 -27.88 3.21
CA ALA A 292 -12.52 -27.11 4.35
C ALA A 292 -12.00 -27.96 5.54
N LYS A 293 -11.18 -28.99 5.28
CA LYS A 293 -10.73 -29.90 6.35
C LYS A 293 -9.94 -29.16 7.44
N LEU A 294 -8.92 -28.38 7.06
CA LEU A 294 -8.12 -27.60 8.02
C LEU A 294 -8.99 -26.67 8.86
N GLN A 295 -9.94 -25.97 8.22
CA GLN A 295 -10.81 -25.00 8.89
C GLN A 295 -11.69 -25.68 9.93
N ARG A 296 -12.19 -26.87 9.63
CA ARG A 296 -12.94 -27.68 10.60
C ARG A 296 -12.07 -28.12 11.76
N ASP A 297 -10.90 -28.66 11.49
CA ASP A 297 -10.01 -29.20 12.54
C ASP A 297 -9.53 -28.07 13.48
N VAL A 298 -9.06 -26.96 12.92
CA VAL A 298 -8.63 -25.77 13.68
C VAL A 298 -9.79 -25.17 14.47
N GLY A 299 -10.96 -25.02 13.87
CA GLY A 299 -12.12 -24.47 14.57
C GLY A 299 -12.70 -25.40 15.64
N ALA A 300 -12.61 -26.73 15.47
CA ALA A 300 -12.97 -27.68 16.52
C ALA A 300 -12.00 -27.61 17.72
N GLN A 301 -10.71 -27.41 17.45
CA GLN A 301 -9.73 -27.15 18.52
C GLN A 301 -10.01 -25.82 19.23
N LEU A 302 -10.35 -24.75 18.49
CA LEU A 302 -10.76 -23.47 19.07
C LEU A 302 -12.06 -23.59 19.88
N LEU A 303 -13.05 -24.38 19.42
CA LEU A 303 -14.27 -24.65 20.18
C LEU A 303 -13.95 -25.32 21.52
N THR A 304 -12.99 -26.25 21.54
CA THR A 304 -12.59 -26.94 22.78
C THR A 304 -11.95 -25.99 23.79
N SER A 305 -11.29 -24.91 23.34
CA SER A 305 -10.73 -23.91 24.27
C SER A 305 -11.81 -23.07 24.97
N LEU A 306 -13.04 -23.01 24.44
CA LEU A 306 -14.15 -22.29 25.09
C LEU A 306 -14.53 -22.88 26.45
N ASP A 307 -14.37 -24.21 26.62
CA ASP A 307 -14.67 -24.89 27.89
C ASP A 307 -13.80 -24.36 29.06
N GLN A 308 -12.62 -23.82 28.75
CA GLN A 308 -11.68 -23.30 29.74
C GLN A 308 -12.05 -21.89 30.25
N LEU A 309 -12.85 -21.14 29.49
CA LEU A 309 -13.14 -19.73 29.78
C LEU A 309 -14.26 -19.54 30.82
N GLN A 310 -15.03 -20.59 31.13
CA GLN A 310 -16.14 -20.56 32.10
C GLN A 310 -17.13 -19.39 31.91
N ILE A 311 -17.27 -18.89 30.67
CA ILE A 311 -18.14 -17.76 30.33
C ILE A 311 -19.56 -18.24 30.01
N VAL A 312 -20.57 -17.48 30.45
CA VAL A 312 -21.98 -17.70 30.10
C VAL A 312 -22.49 -16.47 29.34
N PRO A 313 -22.26 -16.39 28.02
CA PRO A 313 -22.58 -15.19 27.24
C PRO A 313 -24.09 -15.01 27.08
N THR A 314 -24.55 -13.76 27.16
CA THR A 314 -25.91 -13.40 26.72
C THR A 314 -25.94 -13.14 25.22
N THR A 315 -24.86 -12.62 24.65
CA THR A 315 -24.68 -12.37 23.21
C THR A 315 -23.34 -12.94 22.74
N LEU A 316 -23.41 -13.80 21.73
CA LEU A 316 -22.27 -14.43 21.07
C LEU A 316 -22.15 -13.93 19.64
N LEU A 317 -20.96 -13.49 19.24
CA LEU A 317 -20.62 -13.13 17.87
C LEU A 317 -19.71 -14.19 17.25
N ASP A 318 -20.17 -14.84 16.18
CA ASP A 318 -19.35 -15.65 15.29
C ASP A 318 -18.82 -14.73 14.17
N LEU A 319 -17.57 -14.29 14.33
CA LEU A 319 -16.90 -13.32 13.48
C LEU A 319 -16.14 -14.04 12.36
N GLY A 320 -16.58 -13.84 11.12
CA GLY A 320 -16.19 -14.66 9.97
C GLY A 320 -16.93 -15.99 9.95
N CYS A 321 -18.25 -15.97 10.14
CA CYS A 321 -19.06 -17.18 10.31
C CYS A 321 -19.09 -18.12 9.10
N GLY A 322 -18.64 -17.66 7.92
CA GLY A 322 -18.63 -18.44 6.69
C GLY A 322 -20.01 -19.02 6.35
N THR A 323 -20.06 -20.32 6.06
CA THR A 323 -21.27 -21.08 5.75
C THR A 323 -22.14 -21.40 6.99
N GLY A 324 -21.79 -20.86 8.16
CA GLY A 324 -22.45 -21.15 9.44
C GLY A 324 -22.08 -22.53 9.99
N TYR A 325 -20.92 -23.09 9.60
CA TYR A 325 -20.52 -24.46 9.97
C TYR A 325 -20.53 -24.70 11.48
N PHE A 326 -20.00 -23.75 12.28
CA PHE A 326 -19.91 -23.88 13.74
C PHE A 326 -21.16 -23.44 14.50
N TYR A 327 -22.19 -22.95 13.80
CA TYR A 327 -23.45 -22.54 14.43
C TYR A 327 -24.07 -23.62 15.35
N PRO A 328 -24.22 -24.90 14.93
CA PRO A 328 -24.86 -25.90 15.78
C PRO A 328 -24.08 -26.18 17.07
N ASP A 329 -22.75 -26.19 17.00
CA ASP A 329 -21.90 -26.43 18.16
C ASP A 329 -21.92 -25.25 19.13
N LEU A 330 -21.81 -24.01 18.63
CA LEU A 330 -21.92 -22.80 19.45
C LEU A 330 -23.30 -22.69 20.10
N ARG A 331 -24.37 -23.04 19.37
CA ARG A 331 -25.75 -23.07 19.91
C ARG A 331 -25.92 -24.13 20.99
N ARG A 332 -25.28 -25.28 20.85
CA ARG A 332 -25.29 -26.36 21.85
C ARG A 332 -24.53 -25.97 23.11
N LEU A 333 -23.38 -25.31 22.98
CA LEU A 333 -22.61 -24.81 24.12
C LEU A 333 -23.34 -23.68 24.85
N TYR A 334 -24.00 -22.79 24.10
CA TYR A 334 -24.67 -21.61 24.64
C TYR A 334 -26.14 -21.51 24.21
N PRO A 335 -27.02 -22.40 24.71
CA PRO A 335 -28.43 -22.45 24.32
C PRO A 335 -29.26 -21.23 24.76
N GLY A 336 -28.75 -20.41 25.68
CA GLY A 336 -29.39 -19.16 26.10
C GLY A 336 -28.89 -17.89 25.39
N ALA A 337 -27.77 -17.97 24.65
CA ALA A 337 -27.16 -16.80 24.04
C ALA A 337 -27.86 -16.39 22.74
N ARG A 338 -28.00 -15.08 22.52
CA ARG A 338 -28.31 -14.51 21.20
C ARG A 338 -27.11 -14.71 20.29
N TYR A 339 -27.30 -15.38 19.16
CA TYR A 339 -26.25 -15.64 18.18
C TYR A 339 -26.24 -14.58 17.07
N LEU A 340 -25.09 -13.97 16.85
CA LEU A 340 -24.81 -13.07 15.73
C LEU A 340 -23.78 -13.74 14.82
N GLY A 341 -24.14 -14.08 13.58
CA GLY A 341 -23.19 -14.53 12.57
C GLY A 341 -22.82 -13.38 11.64
N LEU A 342 -21.54 -13.03 11.57
CA LEU A 342 -21.06 -11.93 10.71
C LEU A 342 -19.99 -12.44 9.76
N ASP A 343 -20.12 -12.14 8.47
CA ASP A 343 -19.07 -12.38 7.48
C ASP A 343 -18.95 -11.20 6.52
N LEU A 344 -17.75 -11.00 5.95
CA LEU A 344 -17.50 -10.00 4.93
C LEU A 344 -18.12 -10.39 3.58
N ALA A 345 -18.19 -11.69 3.29
CA ALA A 345 -18.71 -12.26 2.06
C ALA A 345 -20.23 -12.45 2.12
N GLN A 346 -20.97 -11.64 1.35
CA GLN A 346 -22.42 -11.73 1.27
C GLN A 346 -22.91 -13.15 0.92
N GLY A 347 -22.26 -13.84 -0.02
CA GLY A 347 -22.67 -15.20 -0.41
C GLY A 347 -22.50 -16.25 0.70
N MET A 348 -21.56 -16.04 1.62
CA MET A 348 -21.39 -16.90 2.80
C MET A 348 -22.57 -16.72 3.77
N VAL A 349 -22.93 -15.47 4.08
CA VAL A 349 -24.04 -15.12 4.97
C VAL A 349 -25.38 -15.60 4.40
N GLU A 350 -25.60 -15.44 3.09
CA GLU A 350 -26.80 -15.94 2.41
C GLU A 350 -26.90 -17.48 2.49
N PHE A 351 -25.79 -18.18 2.27
CA PHE A 351 -25.73 -19.63 2.37
C PHE A 351 -26.01 -20.12 3.81
N ALA A 352 -25.35 -19.51 4.80
CA ALA A 352 -25.53 -19.83 6.21
C ALA A 352 -26.99 -19.65 6.65
N ARG A 353 -27.60 -18.51 6.29
CA ARG A 353 -29.01 -18.22 6.57
C ARG A 353 -29.96 -19.23 5.93
N GLY A 354 -29.66 -19.70 4.72
CA GLY A 354 -30.48 -20.69 4.01
C GLY A 354 -30.37 -22.11 4.59
N ARG A 355 -29.20 -22.46 5.15
CA ARG A 355 -28.93 -23.78 5.73
C ARG A 355 -29.44 -23.91 7.16
N VAL A 356 -29.34 -22.85 7.94
CA VAL A 356 -29.70 -22.83 9.35
C VAL A 356 -31.13 -22.34 9.51
N ALA A 357 -32.07 -23.28 9.66
CA ALA A 357 -33.47 -22.97 9.93
C ALA A 357 -33.63 -22.42 11.37
N GLY A 358 -33.49 -21.10 11.56
CA GLY A 358 -33.94 -20.38 12.76
C GLY A 358 -32.87 -19.59 13.57
N GLU A 359 -33.37 -18.54 14.23
CA GLU A 359 -32.88 -17.71 15.36
C GLU A 359 -31.48 -17.07 15.36
N GLY A 360 -30.64 -17.26 14.34
CA GLY A 360 -29.41 -16.47 14.18
C GLY A 360 -29.65 -15.11 13.53
N ASP A 361 -29.04 -14.04 14.05
CA ASP A 361 -28.95 -12.76 13.34
C ASP A 361 -27.74 -12.79 12.40
N TRP A 362 -28.00 -12.74 11.09
CA TRP A 362 -26.98 -12.88 10.05
C TRP A 362 -26.64 -11.55 9.41
N LEU A 363 -25.41 -11.09 9.59
CA LEU A 363 -24.92 -9.77 9.20
C LEU A 363 -23.82 -9.87 8.13
N VAL A 364 -23.86 -8.96 7.16
CA VAL A 364 -22.73 -8.71 6.27
C VAL A 364 -21.97 -7.51 6.81
N GLY A 365 -20.69 -7.68 7.13
CA GLY A 365 -19.92 -6.63 7.77
C GLY A 365 -18.42 -6.85 7.73
N ASP A 366 -17.66 -5.79 7.99
CA ASP A 366 -16.22 -5.84 8.09
C ASP A 366 -15.81 -5.97 9.56
N ALA A 367 -14.95 -6.94 9.88
CA ALA A 367 -14.39 -7.12 11.21
C ALA A 367 -13.58 -5.90 11.71
N GLU A 368 -13.05 -5.09 10.79
CA GLU A 368 -12.33 -3.83 11.11
C GLU A 368 -13.25 -2.60 11.18
N ALA A 369 -14.57 -2.79 11.01
CA ALA A 369 -15.61 -1.77 11.14
C ALA A 369 -16.97 -2.44 11.45
N LEU A 370 -17.08 -3.00 12.65
CA LEU A 370 -18.23 -3.81 13.08
C LEU A 370 -19.51 -2.96 13.17
N PRO A 371 -20.61 -3.38 12.51
CA PRO A 371 -21.90 -2.70 12.56
C PRO A 371 -22.68 -3.00 13.86
N LEU A 372 -21.98 -3.02 14.99
CA LEU A 372 -22.52 -3.36 16.32
C LEU A 372 -22.30 -2.20 17.28
N ALA A 373 -23.18 -2.06 18.26
CA ALA A 373 -23.04 -1.06 19.31
C ALA A 373 -21.85 -1.38 20.24
N ALA A 374 -21.30 -0.35 20.89
CA ALA A 374 -20.29 -0.58 21.92
C ALA A 374 -20.86 -1.38 23.11
N ASN A 375 -20.03 -2.20 23.76
CA ASN A 375 -20.41 -3.00 24.94
C ASN A 375 -21.69 -3.85 24.72
N SER A 376 -21.81 -4.48 23.55
CA SER A 376 -22.99 -5.25 23.14
C SER A 376 -22.76 -6.76 23.03
N VAL A 377 -21.51 -7.23 23.06
CA VAL A 377 -21.13 -8.64 22.90
C VAL A 377 -20.40 -9.14 24.15
N ASP A 378 -20.70 -10.37 24.58
CA ASP A 378 -20.02 -11.00 25.72
C ASP A 378 -18.88 -11.93 25.25
N LEU A 379 -19.12 -12.70 24.19
CA LEU A 379 -18.15 -13.64 23.61
C LEU A 379 -18.05 -13.46 22.09
N VAL A 380 -16.83 -13.32 21.58
CA VAL A 380 -16.53 -13.41 20.14
C VAL A 380 -15.81 -14.73 19.88
N PHE A 381 -16.29 -15.49 18.89
CA PHE A 381 -15.63 -16.67 18.34
C PHE A 381 -15.25 -16.36 16.87
N SER A 382 -14.00 -16.62 16.49
CA SER A 382 -13.52 -16.31 15.14
C SER A 382 -12.52 -17.35 14.65
N SER A 383 -12.93 -18.32 13.84
CA SER A 383 -12.01 -19.32 13.29
C SER A 383 -11.54 -18.97 11.88
N LEU A 384 -10.23 -18.84 11.68
CA LEU A 384 -9.58 -18.59 10.39
C LEU A 384 -10.26 -17.48 9.56
N ALA A 385 -10.60 -16.38 10.22
CA ALA A 385 -11.10 -15.16 9.60
C ALA A 385 -10.13 -13.97 9.78
N VAL A 386 -9.41 -13.91 10.91
CA VAL A 386 -8.55 -12.78 11.30
C VAL A 386 -7.41 -12.53 10.30
N GLN A 387 -6.93 -13.55 9.60
CA GLN A 387 -5.90 -13.38 8.57
C GLN A 387 -6.33 -12.55 7.36
N TRP A 388 -7.64 -12.31 7.20
CA TRP A 388 -8.21 -11.42 6.19
C TRP A 388 -8.39 -9.98 6.69
N CYS A 389 -7.99 -9.70 7.94
CA CYS A 389 -7.88 -8.36 8.50
C CYS A 389 -6.44 -7.85 8.31
N TYR A 390 -6.27 -6.76 7.57
CA TYR A 390 -4.97 -6.19 7.20
C TYR A 390 -4.55 -5.02 8.09
N ARG A 391 -5.43 -4.57 8.98
CA ARG A 391 -5.27 -3.50 9.95
C ARG A 391 -5.58 -4.04 11.36
N PRO A 392 -4.65 -4.81 11.95
CA PRO A 392 -4.89 -5.44 13.24
C PRO A 392 -5.21 -4.43 14.35
N GLU A 393 -4.69 -3.19 14.29
CA GLU A 393 -5.08 -2.15 15.26
C GLU A 393 -6.57 -1.80 15.18
N HIS A 394 -7.15 -1.76 13.97
CA HIS A 394 -8.56 -1.47 13.77
C HIS A 394 -9.43 -2.65 14.23
N LEU A 395 -9.02 -3.88 13.89
CA LEU A 395 -9.69 -5.09 14.37
C LEU A 395 -9.76 -5.10 15.91
N PHE A 396 -8.62 -4.91 16.58
CA PHE A 396 -8.58 -4.95 18.05
C PHE A 396 -9.30 -3.77 18.69
N ALA A 397 -9.30 -2.59 18.07
CA ALA A 397 -10.10 -1.45 18.52
C ALA A 397 -11.61 -1.73 18.42
N GLU A 398 -12.05 -2.38 17.33
CA GLU A 398 -13.44 -2.76 17.15
C GLU A 398 -13.86 -3.87 18.11
N LEU A 399 -13.03 -4.91 18.31
CA LEU A 399 -13.25 -5.94 19.31
C LEU A 399 -13.35 -5.34 20.73
N SER A 400 -12.40 -4.47 21.10
CA SER A 400 -12.45 -3.73 22.37
C SER A 400 -13.72 -2.90 22.50
N ARG A 401 -14.16 -2.23 21.43
CA ARG A 401 -15.36 -1.39 21.44
C ARG A 401 -16.63 -2.20 21.66
N VAL A 402 -16.80 -3.31 20.93
CA VAL A 402 -18.06 -4.09 20.96
C VAL A 402 -18.17 -5.02 22.15
N LEU A 403 -17.04 -5.54 22.67
CA LEU A 403 -17.04 -6.38 23.86
C LEU A 403 -17.51 -5.59 25.09
N ARG A 404 -18.28 -6.22 25.96
CA ARG A 404 -18.56 -5.70 27.30
C ARG A 404 -17.32 -5.84 28.19
N PRO A 405 -17.18 -5.02 29.25
CA PRO A 405 -16.19 -5.29 30.30
C PRO A 405 -16.35 -6.72 30.83
N GLY A 406 -15.24 -7.47 30.94
CA GLY A 406 -15.23 -8.89 31.27
C GLY A 406 -15.58 -9.83 30.11
N GLY A 407 -15.87 -9.31 28.91
CA GLY A 407 -16.06 -10.10 27.71
C GLY A 407 -14.75 -10.52 27.06
N CYS A 408 -14.79 -11.56 26.23
CA CYS A 408 -13.60 -12.09 25.57
C CYS A 408 -13.82 -12.44 24.09
N CYS A 409 -12.73 -12.50 23.35
CA CYS A 409 -12.66 -12.95 21.96
C CYS A 409 -11.65 -14.09 21.85
N VAL A 410 -12.11 -15.26 21.42
CA VAL A 410 -11.23 -16.35 21.00
C VAL A 410 -11.16 -16.40 19.49
N PHE A 411 -9.95 -16.49 18.95
CA PHE A 411 -9.76 -16.54 17.52
C PHE A 411 -8.61 -17.44 17.08
N THR A 412 -8.66 -17.81 15.80
CA THR A 412 -7.47 -18.29 15.10
C THR A 412 -7.13 -17.42 13.89
N SER A 413 -5.85 -17.37 13.57
CA SER A 413 -5.29 -16.75 12.38
C SER A 413 -4.22 -17.65 11.77
N LEU A 414 -3.74 -17.28 10.58
CA LEU A 414 -2.56 -17.87 9.97
C LEU A 414 -1.35 -16.96 10.21
N GLY A 415 -0.18 -17.58 10.35
CA GLY A 415 1.12 -16.92 10.49
C GLY A 415 2.06 -17.15 9.29
N PRO A 416 3.24 -16.49 9.30
CA PRO A 416 4.12 -16.37 8.14
C PRO A 416 4.61 -17.69 7.54
N ASP A 417 4.73 -18.74 8.36
CA ASP A 417 5.24 -20.05 7.93
C ASP A 417 4.17 -20.90 7.21
N THR A 418 2.95 -20.38 7.08
CA THR A 418 1.89 -21.03 6.30
C THR A 418 2.27 -21.17 4.81
N LEU A 419 2.10 -22.38 4.30
CA LEU A 419 2.38 -22.84 2.94
C LEU A 419 3.84 -22.55 2.51
N CYS A 420 4.78 -22.73 3.44
CA CYS A 420 6.20 -22.50 3.20
C CYS A 420 6.76 -23.37 2.06
N GLU A 421 6.25 -24.60 1.89
CA GLU A 421 6.65 -25.50 0.81
C GLU A 421 6.21 -24.96 -0.55
N LEU A 422 4.95 -24.50 -0.65
CA LEU A 422 4.41 -23.89 -1.86
C LEU A 422 5.15 -22.59 -2.21
N ARG A 423 5.45 -21.77 -1.21
CA ARG A 423 6.20 -20.52 -1.37
C ARG A 423 7.61 -20.79 -1.89
N THR A 424 8.29 -21.79 -1.32
CA THR A 424 9.63 -22.21 -1.73
C THR A 424 9.63 -22.79 -3.16
N ALA A 425 8.65 -23.63 -3.48
CA ALA A 425 8.52 -24.23 -4.81
C ALA A 425 8.27 -23.17 -5.91
N TRP A 426 7.49 -22.13 -5.63
CA TRP A 426 7.29 -21.01 -6.55
C TRP A 426 8.52 -20.13 -6.70
N ALA A 427 9.25 -19.86 -5.62
CA ALA A 427 10.48 -19.07 -5.64
C ALA A 427 11.59 -19.70 -6.51
N ALA A 428 11.54 -21.02 -6.74
CA ALA A 428 12.43 -21.72 -7.67
C ALA A 428 12.11 -21.47 -9.15
N VAL A 429 10.94 -20.90 -9.47
CA VAL A 429 10.42 -20.73 -10.84
C VAL A 429 10.38 -19.27 -11.26
N ASP A 430 9.87 -18.40 -10.40
CA ASP A 430 9.79 -16.97 -10.66
C ASP A 430 9.82 -16.17 -9.34
N SER A 431 9.86 -14.84 -9.46
CA SER A 431 9.89 -13.89 -8.35
C SER A 431 8.51 -13.31 -8.02
N HIS A 432 7.44 -13.84 -8.60
CA HIS A 432 6.09 -13.37 -8.31
C HIS A 432 5.59 -13.94 -6.98
N GLN A 433 4.69 -13.19 -6.34
CA GLN A 433 4.05 -13.68 -5.13
C GLN A 433 2.95 -14.66 -5.50
N HIS A 434 3.05 -15.92 -5.03
CA HIS A 434 2.07 -16.99 -5.29
C HIS A 434 1.30 -17.45 -4.05
N VAL A 435 1.67 -16.98 -2.86
CA VAL A 435 1.05 -17.31 -1.57
C VAL A 435 0.71 -16.01 -0.83
N ASN A 436 -0.43 -15.98 -0.13
CA ASN A 436 -0.82 -14.84 0.70
C ASN A 436 0.24 -14.55 1.78
N ASN A 437 0.34 -13.28 2.17
CA ASN A 437 1.15 -12.87 3.32
C ASN A 437 0.28 -12.87 4.57
N PHE A 438 0.82 -13.37 5.66
CA PHE A 438 0.14 -13.52 6.92
C PHE A 438 0.85 -12.70 8.00
N ILE A 439 0.08 -12.06 8.88
CA ILE A 439 0.61 -11.17 9.92
C ILE A 439 1.31 -12.03 10.99
N PRO A 440 2.57 -11.75 11.37
CA PRO A 440 3.23 -12.43 12.47
C PRO A 440 2.51 -12.25 13.81
N ALA A 441 2.59 -13.26 14.69
CA ALA A 441 2.04 -13.16 16.05
C ALA A 441 2.59 -11.95 16.84
N SER A 442 3.87 -11.61 16.64
CA SER A 442 4.50 -10.43 17.24
C SER A 442 3.81 -9.11 16.87
N ASP A 443 3.31 -9.03 15.65
CA ASP A 443 2.69 -7.84 15.10
C ASP A 443 1.23 -7.74 15.56
N LEU A 444 0.52 -8.88 15.65
CA LEU A 444 -0.79 -8.96 16.30
C LEU A 444 -0.70 -8.53 17.77
N ALA A 445 0.27 -9.07 18.52
CA ALA A 445 0.50 -8.69 19.92
C ALA A 445 0.85 -7.20 20.06
N SER A 446 1.65 -6.66 19.13
CA SER A 446 2.00 -5.23 19.13
C SER A 446 0.81 -4.33 18.82
N ALA A 447 -0.07 -4.74 17.92
CA ALA A 447 -1.30 -4.02 17.62
C ALA A 447 -2.27 -4.02 18.80
N ALA A 448 -2.47 -5.17 19.46
CA ALA A 448 -3.33 -5.26 20.64
C ALA A 448 -2.83 -4.39 21.80
N ARG A 449 -1.51 -4.35 22.06
CA ARG A 449 -0.90 -3.48 23.09
C ARG A 449 -1.18 -1.98 22.90
N ARG A 450 -1.52 -1.54 21.69
CA ARG A 450 -1.84 -0.13 21.40
C ARG A 450 -3.30 0.21 21.72
N VAL A 451 -4.14 -0.77 21.99
CA VAL A 451 -5.56 -0.59 22.30
C VAL A 451 -5.75 -0.65 23.82
N PRO A 452 -6.23 0.43 24.46
CA PRO A 452 -6.46 0.44 25.90
C PRO A 452 -7.55 -0.55 26.33
N GLY A 453 -7.39 -1.14 27.52
CA GLY A 453 -8.43 -1.95 28.18
C GLY A 453 -8.58 -3.37 27.66
N ILE A 454 -7.65 -3.86 26.84
CA ILE A 454 -7.61 -5.26 26.42
C ILE A 454 -6.28 -5.92 26.75
N GLN A 455 -6.32 -7.24 26.93
CA GLN A 455 -5.15 -8.12 27.05
C GLN A 455 -5.26 -9.19 25.98
N LEU A 456 -4.15 -9.53 25.32
CA LEU A 456 -4.10 -10.54 24.27
C LEU A 456 -3.01 -11.56 24.59
N GLU A 457 -3.42 -12.82 24.72
CA GLU A 457 -2.55 -13.98 24.78
C GLU A 457 -2.57 -14.69 23.42
N LEU A 458 -1.39 -15.13 22.97
CA LEU A 458 -1.21 -15.83 21.71
C LEU A 458 -0.43 -17.13 21.93
N ASP A 459 -0.86 -18.19 21.26
CA ASP A 459 -0.13 -19.45 21.12
C ASP A 459 -0.04 -19.82 19.63
N ASN A 460 0.99 -20.58 19.26
CA ASN A 460 1.28 -20.94 17.88
C ASN A 460 1.42 -22.46 17.73
N GLY A 461 0.79 -23.03 16.70
CA GLY A 461 0.88 -24.44 16.37
C GLY A 461 1.05 -24.67 14.88
N LEU A 462 1.91 -25.62 14.51
CA LEU A 462 2.07 -26.06 13.12
C LEU A 462 1.12 -27.23 12.82
N PHE A 463 0.31 -27.08 11.78
CA PHE A 463 -0.58 -28.10 11.25
C PHE A 463 -0.07 -28.57 9.91
N ARG A 464 0.21 -29.87 9.79
CA ARG A 464 0.67 -30.48 8.54
C ARG A 464 -0.49 -31.21 7.88
N MET A 465 -0.89 -30.76 6.71
CA MET A 465 -1.79 -31.50 5.82
C MET A 465 -0.99 -32.34 4.84
N GLU A 466 -1.55 -33.47 4.42
CA GLU A 466 -0.89 -34.43 3.54
C GLU A 466 -1.67 -34.61 2.25
N TYR A 467 -0.96 -34.56 1.13
CA TYR A 467 -1.54 -34.68 -0.21
C TYR A 467 -0.79 -35.73 -1.03
N GLN A 468 -1.52 -36.51 -1.83
CA GLN A 468 -0.90 -37.40 -2.80
C GLN A 468 -0.26 -36.62 -3.96
N ARG A 469 -0.92 -35.52 -4.38
CA ARG A 469 -0.50 -34.65 -5.49
C ARG A 469 -0.68 -33.19 -5.11
N VAL A 470 0.31 -32.35 -5.42
CA VAL A 470 0.25 -30.88 -5.24
C VAL A 470 -0.99 -30.26 -5.91
N ARG A 471 -1.44 -30.83 -7.04
CA ARG A 471 -2.63 -30.35 -7.75
C ARG A 471 -3.90 -30.45 -6.92
N ASP A 472 -3.97 -31.42 -6.01
CA ASP A 472 -5.12 -31.58 -5.11
C ASP A 472 -5.14 -30.42 -4.10
N LEU A 473 -3.99 -30.07 -3.50
CA LEU A 473 -3.82 -28.87 -2.67
C LEU A 473 -4.22 -27.58 -3.40
N LEU A 474 -3.73 -27.37 -4.63
CA LEU A 474 -4.06 -26.17 -5.40
C LEU A 474 -5.55 -26.09 -5.75
N SER A 475 -6.16 -27.24 -6.05
CA SER A 475 -7.60 -27.33 -6.30
C SER A 475 -8.41 -27.03 -5.04
N GLU A 476 -7.97 -27.53 -3.89
CA GLU A 476 -8.58 -27.26 -2.58
C GLU A 476 -8.52 -25.75 -2.25
N LEU A 477 -7.33 -25.13 -2.31
CA LEU A 477 -7.17 -23.69 -2.07
C LEU A 477 -8.03 -22.84 -3.00
N LYS A 478 -8.15 -23.22 -4.28
CA LYS A 478 -9.00 -22.54 -5.24
C LYS A 478 -10.49 -22.71 -4.92
N THR A 479 -10.91 -23.92 -4.56
CA THR A 479 -12.31 -24.25 -4.25
C THR A 479 -12.77 -23.56 -2.96
N LEU A 480 -11.88 -23.41 -1.98
CA LEU A 480 -12.13 -22.64 -0.75
C LEU A 480 -12.31 -21.14 -1.00
N GLY A 481 -11.89 -20.62 -2.16
CA GLY A 481 -11.76 -19.18 -2.39
C GLY A 481 -10.50 -18.56 -1.78
N ALA A 482 -9.67 -19.36 -1.10
CA ALA A 482 -8.44 -18.96 -0.39
C ALA A 482 -7.17 -19.00 -1.26
N HIS A 483 -7.31 -18.99 -2.58
CA HIS A 483 -6.19 -18.86 -3.52
C HIS A 483 -5.50 -17.50 -3.38
N ASN A 484 -4.39 -17.31 -4.09
CA ASN A 484 -3.65 -16.07 -4.04
C ASN A 484 -4.46 -14.88 -4.58
N MET A 485 -4.74 -13.93 -3.69
CA MET A 485 -5.53 -12.74 -3.98
C MET A 485 -4.66 -11.47 -4.16
N ASN A 486 -3.33 -11.58 -3.99
CA ASN A 486 -2.43 -10.42 -3.98
C ASN A 486 -2.47 -9.61 -5.28
N ARG A 487 -2.30 -8.28 -5.18
CA ARG A 487 -2.26 -7.38 -6.34
C ARG A 487 -1.03 -7.63 -7.22
N ASP A 488 0.07 -8.09 -6.64
CA ASP A 488 1.31 -8.46 -7.36
C ASP A 488 1.31 -9.90 -7.89
N ARG A 489 0.16 -10.60 -7.86
CA ARG A 489 0.02 -11.89 -8.53
C ARG A 489 0.27 -11.74 -10.04
N PRO A 490 0.84 -12.75 -10.73
CA PRO A 490 1.04 -12.68 -12.16
C PRO A 490 -0.26 -12.32 -12.90
N ALA A 491 -0.22 -11.25 -13.69
CA ALA A 491 -1.35 -10.86 -14.54
C ALA A 491 -1.38 -11.75 -15.78
N GLY A 492 -1.99 -12.94 -15.67
CA GLY A 492 -2.12 -13.89 -16.77
C GLY A 492 -2.28 -15.33 -16.30
N LEU A 493 -2.54 -16.24 -17.25
CA LEU A 493 -2.50 -17.67 -16.98
C LEU A 493 -1.06 -18.09 -16.69
N THR A 494 -0.84 -18.81 -15.59
CA THR A 494 0.43 -19.47 -15.32
C THR A 494 0.84 -20.32 -16.52
N SER A 495 2.02 -20.08 -17.07
CA SER A 495 2.50 -20.84 -18.22
C SER A 495 2.62 -22.33 -17.86
N ARG A 496 2.41 -23.22 -18.83
CA ARG A 496 2.57 -24.68 -18.60
C ARG A 496 3.96 -25.02 -18.06
N ARG A 497 5.00 -24.32 -18.54
CA ARG A 497 6.38 -24.48 -18.11
C ARG A 497 6.58 -24.06 -16.66
N ALA A 498 6.05 -22.91 -16.25
CA ALA A 498 6.12 -22.44 -14.87
C ALA A 498 5.39 -23.39 -13.92
N MET A 499 4.18 -23.83 -14.29
CA MET A 499 3.42 -24.82 -13.52
C MET A 499 4.18 -26.15 -13.38
N GLN A 500 4.80 -26.66 -14.45
CA GLN A 500 5.61 -27.87 -14.38
C GLN A 500 6.84 -27.69 -13.49
N GLY A 501 7.53 -26.54 -13.58
CA GLY A 501 8.67 -26.20 -12.73
C GLY A 501 8.30 -26.19 -11.26
N MET A 502 7.18 -25.56 -10.89
CA MET A 502 6.73 -25.51 -9.50
C MET A 502 6.35 -26.90 -8.99
N LEU A 503 5.64 -27.70 -9.79
CA LEU A 503 5.30 -29.07 -9.40
C LEU A 503 6.55 -29.93 -9.16
N GLN A 504 7.58 -29.78 -10.01
CA GLN A 504 8.84 -30.47 -9.84
C GLN A 504 9.61 -30.01 -8.60
N ALA A 505 9.64 -28.69 -8.34
CA ALA A 505 10.28 -28.14 -7.15
C ALA A 505 9.54 -28.54 -5.85
N TYR A 506 8.21 -28.63 -5.88
CA TYR A 506 7.44 -29.07 -4.72
C TYR A 506 7.67 -30.56 -4.42
N GLU A 507 7.88 -31.39 -5.44
CA GLU A 507 8.07 -32.83 -5.28
C GLU A 507 9.28 -33.20 -4.39
N THR A 508 10.25 -32.29 -4.24
CA THR A 508 11.40 -32.49 -3.32
C THR A 508 11.00 -32.57 -1.84
N TRP A 509 9.78 -32.12 -1.50
CA TRP A 509 9.21 -32.21 -0.16
C TRP A 509 8.47 -33.55 0.09
N ARG A 510 8.45 -34.48 -0.87
CA ARG A 510 7.77 -35.77 -0.66
C ARG A 510 8.51 -36.60 0.38
N GLU A 511 7.77 -36.99 1.40
CA GLU A 511 8.22 -37.88 2.48
C GLU A 511 7.16 -38.96 2.67
N ASP A 512 7.58 -40.22 2.83
CA ASP A 512 6.69 -41.37 3.06
C ASP A 512 5.52 -41.50 2.06
N GLY A 513 5.76 -41.09 0.82
CA GLY A 513 4.78 -41.16 -0.27
C GLY A 513 3.75 -40.02 -0.29
N VAL A 514 3.81 -39.06 0.63
CA VAL A 514 2.89 -37.90 0.69
C VAL A 514 3.63 -36.57 0.61
N LEU A 515 2.92 -35.52 0.20
CA LEU A 515 3.42 -34.17 0.10
C LEU A 515 2.84 -33.31 1.24
N PRO A 516 3.67 -32.58 1.99
CA PRO A 516 3.20 -31.71 3.06
C PRO A 516 2.63 -30.40 2.54
N ALA A 517 1.67 -29.86 3.29
CA ALA A 517 1.35 -28.44 3.29
C ALA A 517 1.27 -27.99 4.75
N THR A 518 2.23 -27.16 5.16
CA THR A 518 2.32 -26.67 6.53
C THR A 518 1.46 -25.42 6.71
N TYR A 519 0.73 -25.34 7.81
CA TYR A 519 -0.05 -24.19 8.23
C TYR A 519 0.40 -23.76 9.62
N ASP A 520 0.92 -22.54 9.73
CA ASP A 520 1.24 -21.90 11.00
C ASP A 520 -0.03 -21.25 11.53
N VAL A 521 -0.64 -21.86 12.53
CA VAL A 521 -1.91 -21.42 13.10
C VAL A 521 -1.63 -20.71 14.41
N ILE A 522 -2.08 -19.47 14.49
CA ILE A 522 -2.04 -18.65 15.71
C ILE A 522 -3.39 -18.80 16.40
N PHE A 523 -3.39 -19.19 17.67
CA PHE A 523 -4.53 -19.15 18.56
C PHE A 523 -4.43 -17.89 19.43
N GLY A 524 -5.52 -17.16 19.59
CA GLY A 524 -5.55 -15.94 20.37
C GLY A 524 -6.74 -15.89 21.33
N VAL A 525 -6.46 -15.44 22.55
CA VAL A 525 -7.46 -15.13 23.58
C VAL A 525 -7.31 -13.67 23.95
N LEU A 526 -8.31 -12.87 23.62
CA LEU A 526 -8.38 -11.45 23.96
C LEU A 526 -9.42 -11.25 25.06
N GLU A 527 -9.03 -10.60 26.15
CA GLU A 527 -9.91 -10.26 27.26
C GLU A 527 -10.05 -8.75 27.40
N LYS A 528 -11.26 -8.27 27.67
CA LYS A 528 -11.52 -6.87 27.97
C LYS A 528 -11.66 -6.65 29.48
N ALA A 529 -10.88 -5.73 30.02
CA ALA A 529 -10.88 -5.36 31.44
C ALA A 529 -12.15 -4.62 31.87
#